data_AF-A0A816HN29-F1
#
_entry.id   AF-A0A816HN29-F1
#
_cell.length_a   1.000
_cell.length_b   1.000
_cell.length_c   1.000
_cell.angle_alpha   90.00
_cell.angle_beta   90.00
_cell.angle_gamma   90.00
#
_symmetry.space_group_name_H-M   'P 1'
#
loop_
_entity.id
_entity.type
_entity.pdbx_description
1 polymer ?
#
loop_
_entity_poly.entity_id
_entity_poly.type
_entity_poly.pdbx_seq_one_letter_code
_entity_poly.pdbx_strand_id
1 'polypeptide(L)'
;MASPPPMNMVATSVYGYQPSLGVGITGVILFTLSTCVHTYQMCVTHMWWLVVLIFGGITEITGYVARIYSWYDDTSLDAFLAQTVTLIIAPSFFSAALYIAFGRIISILGRQYSLLPPF
;
A
#
# COMPACT_ATOMS: atom_id res chain seq x y z
N MET A 1 -31.77 4.52 -6.09
CA MET A 1 -31.72 5.17 -4.77
C MET A 1 -32.05 4.12 -3.73
N ALA A 2 -31.02 3.50 -3.12
CA ALA A 2 -31.23 2.59 -2.02
C ALA A 2 -31.71 3.41 -0.80
N SER A 3 -32.75 2.92 -0.14
CA SER A 3 -33.29 3.49 1.10
C SER A 3 -32.17 3.72 2.13
N PRO A 4 -32.16 4.85 2.85
CA PRO A 4 -31.16 5.10 3.88
C PRO A 4 -31.25 3.98 4.94
N PRO A 5 -30.13 3.38 5.36
CA PRO A 5 -30.12 2.37 6.41
C PRO A 5 -30.66 2.97 7.72
N PRO A 6 -31.30 2.17 8.58
CA PRO A 6 -31.84 2.66 9.84
C PRO A 6 -30.72 3.25 10.71
N MET A 7 -31.01 4.39 11.35
CA MET A 7 -30.06 5.23 12.10
C MET A 7 -29.27 4.50 13.22
N ASN A 8 -29.70 3.29 13.59
CA ASN A 8 -29.06 2.46 14.60
C ASN A 8 -27.87 1.64 14.08
N MET A 9 -27.78 1.33 12.79
CA MET A 9 -26.65 0.55 12.23
C MET A 9 -25.42 1.42 11.95
N VAL A 10 -25.62 2.69 11.58
CA VAL A 10 -24.51 3.63 11.33
C VAL A 10 -23.88 4.11 12.63
N ALA A 11 -24.65 4.16 13.73
CA ALA A 11 -24.17 4.63 15.03
C ALA A 11 -23.13 3.69 15.69
N THR A 12 -23.06 2.42 15.27
CA THR A 12 -22.12 1.42 15.81
C THR A 12 -20.92 1.14 14.89
N SER A 13 -20.94 1.67 13.66
CA SER A 13 -19.88 1.49 12.67
C SER A 13 -18.70 2.41 12.98
N VAL A 14 -17.49 1.85 13.04
CA VAL A 14 -16.26 2.63 13.27
C VAL A 14 -16.01 3.61 12.11
N TYR A 15 -16.48 3.25 10.91
CA TYR A 15 -16.29 4.01 9.69
C TYR A 15 -17.33 5.13 9.51
N GLY A 16 -18.53 5.00 10.08
CA GLY A 16 -19.67 5.87 9.81
C GLY A 16 -20.25 5.73 8.39
N TYR A 17 -19.74 4.78 7.60
CA TYR A 17 -20.22 4.40 6.27
C TYR A 17 -19.80 2.95 5.98
N GLN A 18 -20.49 2.29 5.03
CA GLN A 18 -20.11 0.94 4.62
C GLN A 18 -18.92 0.98 3.63
N PRO A 19 -17.78 0.32 3.94
CA PRO A 19 -16.63 0.28 3.04
C PRO A 19 -16.96 -0.31 1.66
N SER A 20 -16.28 0.11 0.60
CA SER A 20 -16.50 -0.45 -0.74
C SER A 20 -15.67 -1.71 -0.98
N LEU A 21 -16.35 -2.85 -1.15
CA LEU A 21 -15.72 -4.14 -1.44
C LEU A 21 -14.92 -4.13 -2.76
N GLY A 22 -15.43 -3.44 -3.79
CA GLY A 22 -14.74 -3.32 -5.08
C GLY A 22 -13.36 -2.64 -4.99
N VAL A 23 -13.21 -1.63 -4.13
CA VAL A 23 -11.92 -0.96 -3.91
C VAL A 23 -10.96 -1.87 -3.15
N GLY A 24 -11.48 -2.59 -2.15
CA GLY A 24 -10.73 -3.62 -1.42
C GLY A 24 -10.09 -4.63 -2.36
N ILE A 25 -10.89 -5.29 -3.20
CA ILE A 25 -10.43 -6.32 -4.13
C ILE A 25 -9.45 -5.76 -5.16
N THR A 26 -9.77 -4.60 -5.76
CA THR A 26 -8.92 -3.98 -6.78
C THR A 26 -7.54 -3.66 -6.20
N GLY A 27 -7.48 -3.13 -4.98
CA GLY A 27 -6.22 -2.87 -4.29
C GLY A 27 -5.39 -4.14 -4.07
N VAL A 28 -5.99 -5.21 -3.53
CA VAL A 28 -5.28 -6.48 -3.33
C VAL A 28 -4.69 -7.02 -4.64
N ILE A 29 -5.48 -7.01 -5.73
CA ILE A 29 -5.04 -7.53 -7.03
C ILE A 29 -3.86 -6.70 -7.57
N LEU A 30 -3.99 -5.37 -7.60
CA LEU A 30 -2.96 -4.50 -8.16
C LEU A 30 -1.66 -4.58 -7.37
N PHE A 31 -1.72 -4.55 -6.04
CA PHE A 31 -0.52 -4.60 -5.21
C PHE A 31 0.12 -5.98 -5.17
N THR A 32 -0.67 -7.06 -5.27
CA THR A 32 -0.14 -8.43 -5.40
C THR A 32 0.59 -8.60 -6.72
N LEU A 33 -0.02 -8.20 -7.85
CA LEU A 33 0.61 -8.27 -9.17
C LEU A 33 1.90 -7.43 -9.22
N SER A 34 1.84 -6.19 -8.71
CA SER A 34 3.01 -5.33 -8.63
C SER A 34 4.11 -5.95 -7.77
N THR A 35 3.79 -6.47 -6.59
CA THR A 35 4.76 -7.13 -5.71
C THR A 35 5.39 -8.33 -6.40
N CYS A 36 4.60 -9.19 -7.04
CA CYS A 36 5.12 -10.34 -7.80
C CYS A 36 6.08 -9.92 -8.92
N VAL A 37 5.75 -8.87 -9.67
CA VAL A 37 6.63 -8.34 -10.73
C VAL A 37 7.94 -7.84 -10.15
N HIS A 38 7.91 -7.08 -9.05
CA HIS A 38 9.13 -6.57 -8.42
C HIS A 38 9.95 -7.68 -7.75
N THR A 39 9.31 -8.69 -7.17
CA THR A 39 9.99 -9.89 -6.66
C THR A 39 10.68 -10.66 -7.79
N TYR A 40 10.00 -10.85 -8.92
CA TYR A 40 10.58 -11.48 -10.09
C TYR A 40 11.78 -10.67 -10.62
N GLN A 41 11.65 -9.35 -10.75
CA GLN A 41 12.74 -8.47 -11.14
C GLN A 41 13.92 -8.58 -10.17
N MET A 42 13.67 -8.61 -8.86
CA MET A 42 14.70 -8.78 -7.84
C MET A 42 15.48 -10.09 -8.02
N CYS A 43 14.77 -11.21 -8.26
CA CYS A 43 15.40 -12.51 -8.46
C CYS A 43 16.24 -12.57 -9.75
N VAL A 44 15.77 -11.99 -10.87
CA VAL A 44 16.49 -12.05 -12.15
C VAL A 44 17.66 -11.07 -12.20
N THR A 45 17.48 -9.86 -11.68
CA THR A 45 18.49 -8.78 -11.78
C THR A 45 19.41 -8.69 -10.57
N HIS A 46 19.15 -9.48 -9.53
CA HIS A 46 19.91 -9.48 -8.26
C HIS A 46 19.95 -8.08 -7.61
N MET A 47 18.92 -7.27 -7.85
CA MET A 47 18.76 -5.93 -7.28
C MET A 47 18.20 -6.01 -5.86
N TRP A 48 19.06 -6.33 -4.89
CA TRP A 48 18.70 -6.51 -3.48
C TRP A 48 17.99 -5.31 -2.82
N TRP A 49 18.15 -4.09 -3.35
CA TRP A 49 17.45 -2.91 -2.84
C TRP A 49 15.93 -2.94 -3.09
N LEU A 50 15.45 -3.78 -4.02
CA LEU A 50 14.01 -3.98 -4.26
C LEU A 50 13.27 -4.62 -3.08
N VAL A 51 13.98 -5.18 -2.09
CA VAL A 51 13.38 -5.73 -0.87
C VAL A 51 12.51 -4.69 -0.16
N VAL A 52 12.93 -3.42 -0.12
CA VAL A 52 12.14 -2.34 0.50
C VAL A 52 10.79 -2.16 -0.21
N LEU A 53 10.78 -2.30 -1.54
CA LEU A 53 9.57 -2.19 -2.35
C LEU A 53 8.65 -3.40 -2.13
N ILE A 54 9.20 -4.61 -1.93
CA ILE A 54 8.42 -5.80 -1.55
C ILE A 54 7.74 -5.61 -0.19
N PHE A 55 8.45 -5.06 0.81
CA PHE A 55 7.83 -4.72 2.11
C PHE A 55 6.72 -3.68 1.98
N GLY A 56 6.90 -2.65 1.14
CA GLY A 56 5.84 -1.71 0.79
C GLY A 56 4.63 -2.41 0.14
N GLY A 57 4.88 -3.35 -0.77
CA GLY A 57 3.82 -4.13 -1.41
C GLY A 57 3.04 -5.01 -0.42
N ILE A 58 3.72 -5.71 0.49
CA ILE A 58 3.09 -6.56 1.51
C ILE A 58 2.23 -5.72 2.47
N THR A 59 2.70 -4.52 2.85
CA THR A 59 1.94 -3.62 3.73
C THR A 59 0.67 -3.11 3.06
N GLU A 60 0.71 -2.76 1.78
CA GLU A 60 -0.49 -2.44 0.98
C GLU A 60 -1.48 -3.60 0.91
N ILE A 61 -0.99 -4.80 0.56
CA ILE A 61 -1.84 -6.00 0.48
C ILE A 61 -2.55 -6.24 1.82
N THR A 62 -1.82 -6.15 2.94
CA THR A 62 -2.37 -6.32 4.29
C THR A 62 -3.45 -5.28 4.58
N GLY A 63 -3.23 -4.02 4.21
CA GLY A 63 -4.20 -2.95 4.40
C GLY A 63 -5.49 -3.15 3.60
N TYR A 64 -5.37 -3.55 2.34
CA TYR A 64 -6.55 -3.85 1.51
C TYR A 64 -7.28 -5.12 1.94
N VAL A 65 -6.58 -6.13 2.47
CA VAL A 65 -7.23 -7.31 3.08
C VAL A 65 -8.01 -6.91 4.33
N ALA A 66 -7.43 -6.07 5.21
CA ALA A 66 -8.14 -5.53 6.38
C ALA A 66 -9.37 -4.68 5.97
N ARG A 67 -9.29 -3.96 4.84
CA ARG A 67 -10.43 -3.25 4.24
C ARG A 67 -11.54 -4.17 3.76
N ILE A 68 -11.19 -5.30 3.14
CA ILE A 68 -12.17 -6.32 2.75
C ILE A 68 -12.82 -6.93 3.99
N TYR A 69 -12.04 -7.22 5.04
CA TYR A 69 -12.58 -7.73 6.30
C TYR A 69 -13.56 -6.73 6.94
N SER A 70 -13.22 -5.43 6.91
CA SER A 70 -14.07 -4.36 7.41
C SER A 70 -15.39 -4.19 6.65
N TRP A 71 -15.53 -4.80 5.47
CA TRP A 71 -16.83 -4.86 4.78
C TRP A 71 -17.77 -5.90 5.40
N TYR A 72 -17.22 -6.99 5.95
CA TYR A 72 -17.98 -8.04 6.64
C TYR A 72 -18.29 -7.65 8.09
N ASP A 73 -17.34 -7.01 8.77
CA ASP A 73 -17.48 -6.52 10.14
C ASP A 73 -16.92 -5.10 10.28
N ASP A 74 -17.80 -4.11 10.13
CA ASP A 74 -17.48 -2.68 10.18
C ASP A 74 -17.44 -2.11 11.62
N THR A 75 -17.74 -2.95 12.61
CA THR A 75 -17.68 -2.60 14.04
C THR A 75 -16.31 -2.91 14.65
N SER A 76 -15.49 -3.69 13.95
CA SER A 76 -14.16 -4.08 14.39
C SER A 76 -13.15 -2.93 14.32
N LEU A 77 -12.79 -2.38 15.48
CA LEU A 77 -11.78 -1.32 15.59
C LEU A 77 -10.39 -1.81 15.17
N ASP A 78 -10.07 -3.09 15.40
CA ASP A 78 -8.79 -3.67 15.03
C ASP A 78 -8.59 -3.70 13.51
N ALA A 79 -9.62 -4.03 12.72
CA ALA A 79 -9.54 -4.04 11.26
C ALA A 79 -9.41 -2.61 10.70
N PHE A 80 -10.13 -1.66 11.29
CA PHE A 80 -10.00 -0.24 10.96
C PHE A 80 -8.59 0.31 11.20
N LEU A 81 -8.02 0.00 12.38
CA LEU A 81 -6.66 0.39 12.72
C LEU A 81 -5.64 -0.30 11.82
N ALA A 82 -5.78 -1.61 11.61
CA ALA A 82 -4.88 -2.39 10.75
C ALA A 82 -4.85 -1.83 9.33
N GLN A 83 -6.02 -1.58 8.73
CA GLN A 83 -6.11 -0.95 7.42
C GLN A 83 -5.45 0.43 7.42
N THR A 84 -5.83 1.31 8.36
CA THR A 84 -5.37 2.71 8.35
C THR A 84 -3.86 2.82 8.53
N VAL A 85 -3.31 2.11 9.52
CA VAL A 85 -1.89 2.16 9.84
C VAL A 85 -1.04 1.59 8.70
N THR A 86 -1.42 0.43 8.16
CA THR A 86 -0.65 -0.23 7.10
C THR A 86 -0.64 0.59 5.81
N LEU A 87 -1.78 1.15 5.40
CA LEU A 87 -1.88 1.99 4.20
C LEU A 87 -1.13 3.33 4.36
N ILE A 88 -0.98 3.86 5.58
CA ILE A 88 -0.18 5.08 5.82
C ILE A 88 1.31 4.80 5.81
N ILE A 89 1.74 3.65 6.33
CA ILE A 89 3.17 3.29 6.40
C ILE A 89 3.69 2.85 5.02
N ALA A 90 2.89 2.14 4.23
CA ALA A 90 3.22 1.67 2.89
C ALA A 90 3.94 2.70 1.98
N PRO A 91 3.43 3.93 1.77
CA PRO A 91 4.08 4.92 0.89
C PRO A 91 5.47 5.34 1.36
N SER A 92 5.78 5.21 2.65
CA SER A 92 7.12 5.50 3.18
C SER A 92 8.16 4.54 2.61
N PHE A 93 7.81 3.26 2.49
CA PHE A 93 8.69 2.25 1.89
C PHE A 93 8.88 2.50 0.38
N PHE A 94 7.83 2.90 -0.33
CA PHE A 94 7.95 3.26 -1.75
C PHE A 94 8.84 4.49 -1.94
N SER A 95 8.71 5.50 -1.08
CA SER A 95 9.60 6.68 -1.11
C SER A 95 11.06 6.29 -0.86
N ALA A 96 11.32 5.40 0.10
CA ALA A 96 12.68 4.91 0.37
C ALA A 96 13.27 4.18 -0.86
N ALA A 97 12.50 3.31 -1.50
CA ALA A 97 12.91 2.64 -2.72
C ALA A 97 13.20 3.63 -3.88
N LEU A 98 12.37 4.68 -4.02
CA LEU A 98 12.60 5.74 -5.00
C LEU A 98 13.90 6.49 -4.76
N TYR A 99 14.23 6.84 -3.52
CA TYR A 99 15.49 7.54 -3.23
C TYR A 99 16.72 6.70 -3.53
N ILE A 100 16.68 5.39 -3.25
CA ILE A 100 17.76 4.47 -3.62
C ILE A 100 17.89 4.42 -5.14
N ALA A 101 16.77 4.28 -5.87
CA ALA A 101 16.77 4.28 -7.32
C ALA A 101 17.35 5.58 -7.89
N PHE A 102 16.96 6.74 -7.36
CA PHE A 102 17.51 8.04 -7.76
C PHE A 102 19.01 8.14 -7.50
N GLY A 103 19.49 7.72 -6.33
CA GLY A 103 20.93 7.71 -6.03
C GLY A 103 21.74 6.90 -7.06
N ARG A 104 21.20 5.76 -7.51
CA ARG A 104 21.82 4.94 -8.56
C ARG A 104 21.76 5.58 -9.94
N ILE A 105 20.67 6.27 -10.28
CA ILE A 105 20.57 6.98 -11.56
C ILE A 105 21.57 8.14 -11.62
N ILE A 106 21.72 8.90 -10.53
CA ILE A 106 22.65 10.02 -10.43
C ILE A 106 24.11 9.55 -10.56
N SER A 107 24.45 8.40 -9.97
CA SER A 107 25.81 7.85 -10.09
C SER A 107 26.17 7.42 -11.51
N ILE A 108 25.18 7.04 -12.33
CA ILE A 108 25.38 6.64 -13.73
C ILE A 108 25.40 7.85 -14.69
N LEU A 109 24.47 8.80 -14.52
CA LEU A 109 24.31 9.94 -15.45
C LEU A 109 25.35 11.06 -15.22
N GLY A 110 26.00 11.07 -14.06
CA GLY A 110 26.98 12.08 -13.67
C GLY A 110 26.35 13.26 -12.92
N ARG A 111 27.10 13.81 -11.96
CA ARG A 111 26.66 14.83 -11.00
C ARG A 111 26.16 16.14 -11.64
N GLN A 112 26.57 16.38 -12.89
CA GLN A 112 26.23 17.56 -13.68
C GLN A 112 24.73 17.75 -13.98
N TYR A 113 23.91 16.69 -13.83
CA TYR A 113 22.46 16.77 -14.02
C TYR A 113 21.66 16.62 -12.71
N SER A 114 22.30 16.58 -11.54
CA SER A 114 21.62 16.37 -10.26
C SER A 114 21.87 17.52 -9.27
N LEU A 115 20.78 18.08 -8.72
CA LEU A 115 20.83 19.06 -7.63
C LEU A 115 21.25 18.45 -6.28
N LEU A 116 21.04 17.14 -6.09
CA LEU A 116 21.37 16.45 -4.85
C LEU A 116 22.64 15.60 -5.01
N PRO A 117 23.57 15.63 -4.03
CA PRO A 117 24.73 14.76 -4.02
C PRO A 117 24.30 13.29 -3.79
N PRO A 118 24.99 12.31 -4.41
CA PRO A 118 24.71 10.89 -4.16
C PRO A 118 25.03 10.53 -2.71
N PHE A 119 24.18 9.68 -2.11
CA PHE A 119 24.37 9.10 -0.78
C PHE A 119 25.24 7.85 -0.83
#